data_AF-A0A2M8FGU7-F1
#
_entry.id   AF-A0A2M8FGU7-F1
#
_cell.length_a   1.000
_cell.length_b   1.000
_cell.length_c   1.000
_cell.angle_alpha   90.00
_cell.angle_beta   90.00
_cell.angle_gamma   90.00
#
_symmetry.space_group_name_H-M   'P 1'
#
loop_
_entity.id
_entity.type
_entity.pdbx_description
1 polymer ?
#
loop_
_entity_poly.entity_id
_entity_poly.type
_entity_poly.pdbx_seq_one_letter_code
_entity_poly.pdbx_strand_id
1 'polypeptide(L)'
;MWVVVGNHEVQHPKDEENFRKIFPDVFLNGPTDEKGISYSFDYEKHHFVFVTSDRWYYGKPNDTTDDKRDWHYIKNLDWLEKDLMEARKREVSDIFVISHEPAFPIGGHLRDGLPNLGLNLKLPLDSTRQLYLNQRNEFLRILKEYKVTAYICGHEHLYGRESVDGIYQIVAGSSGAPLYYLNPKYDEPKNPEQEFTYEQAIPYYQTLNYFYGPGENSQASRDFWGMRAFEYVLFDVKKSKVQVTTYGAFPKENSNTEPGSEIKIIDRFTIKK
;
A
#
# COMPACT_ATOMS: atom_id res chain seq x y z
N MET A 1 7.98 4.18 17.86
CA MET A 1 7.80 4.22 16.40
C MET A 1 7.49 2.81 15.96
N TRP A 2 6.46 2.62 15.16
CA TRP A 2 6.09 1.30 14.64
C TRP A 2 6.39 1.32 13.14
N VAL A 3 7.06 0.28 12.66
CA VAL A 3 7.64 0.20 11.32
C VAL A 3 7.19 -1.07 10.62
N VAL A 4 7.06 -1.01 9.30
CA VAL A 4 6.90 -2.17 8.42
C VAL A 4 8.03 -2.11 7.40
N VAL A 5 8.53 -3.26 6.97
CA VAL A 5 9.53 -3.33 5.90
C VAL A 5 8.89 -2.99 4.56
N GLY A 6 9.65 -2.35 3.67
CA GLY A 6 9.31 -2.27 2.26
C GLY A 6 10.35 -2.97 1.39
N ASN A 7 10.18 -2.88 0.08
CA ASN A 7 11.10 -3.46 -0.90
C ASN A 7 12.54 -2.92 -0.73
N HIS A 8 12.74 -1.69 -0.26
CA HIS A 8 14.07 -1.12 0.01
C HIS A 8 14.77 -1.73 1.22
N GLU A 9 14.02 -2.28 2.17
CA GLU A 9 14.54 -2.96 3.36
C GLU A 9 14.77 -4.47 3.13
N VAL A 10 14.38 -5.04 1.98
CA VAL A 10 14.49 -6.49 1.74
C VAL A 10 15.17 -6.80 0.41
N GLN A 11 16.38 -6.30 0.22
CA GLN A 11 17.13 -6.43 -1.04
C GLN A 11 18.03 -7.68 -1.09
N HIS A 12 18.38 -8.21 0.08
CA HIS A 12 19.29 -9.33 0.33
C HIS A 12 18.79 -10.25 1.47
N PRO A 13 19.27 -11.51 1.56
CA PRO A 13 18.79 -12.49 2.54
C PRO A 13 18.95 -12.07 4.01
N LYS A 14 19.91 -11.20 4.31
CA LYS A 14 20.22 -10.75 5.68
C LYS A 14 19.41 -9.53 6.10
N ASP A 15 18.70 -8.89 5.18
CA ASP A 15 18.16 -7.56 5.47
C ASP A 15 17.00 -7.60 6.45
N GLU A 16 16.16 -8.63 6.43
CA GLU A 16 15.12 -8.79 7.46
C GLU A 16 15.74 -8.99 8.86
N GLU A 17 16.87 -9.68 8.97
CA GLU A 17 17.58 -9.84 10.25
C GLU A 17 18.18 -8.50 10.71
N ASN A 18 18.78 -7.75 9.78
CA ASN A 18 19.30 -6.42 10.05
C ASN A 18 18.19 -5.46 10.49
N PHE A 19 17.03 -5.49 9.83
CA PHE A 19 15.87 -4.68 10.18
C PHE A 19 15.41 -4.95 11.62
N ARG A 20 15.29 -6.22 12.01
CA ARG A 20 14.94 -6.62 13.39
C ARG A 20 15.97 -6.12 14.43
N LYS A 21 17.25 -6.02 14.08
CA LYS A 21 18.29 -5.47 14.97
C LYS A 21 18.16 -3.96 15.15
N ILE A 22 17.76 -3.24 14.11
CA ILE A 22 17.56 -1.78 14.16
C ILE A 22 16.25 -1.42 14.86
N PHE A 23 15.22 -2.24 14.71
CA PHE A 23 13.91 -2.04 15.31
C PHE A 23 13.54 -3.19 16.26
N PRO A 24 14.24 -3.35 17.40
CA PRO A 24 14.01 -4.47 18.32
C PRO A 24 12.70 -4.34 19.13
N ASP A 25 12.18 -3.11 19.27
CA ASP A 25 11.06 -2.79 20.16
C ASP A 25 9.68 -2.91 19.48
N VAL A 26 9.51 -3.91 18.62
CA VAL A 26 8.25 -4.27 17.98
C VAL A 26 7.61 -5.48 18.66
N PHE A 27 6.31 -5.69 18.45
CA PHE A 27 5.64 -6.90 18.94
C PHE A 27 6.10 -8.14 18.15
N LEU A 28 6.15 -9.29 18.82
CA LEU A 28 6.61 -10.57 18.24
C LEU A 28 5.47 -11.60 18.10
N ASN A 29 4.24 -11.12 18.01
CA ASN A 29 2.99 -11.90 17.91
C ASN A 29 2.56 -12.21 16.46
N GLY A 30 3.37 -11.83 15.48
CA GLY A 30 3.18 -12.18 14.06
C GLY A 30 3.33 -13.68 13.75
N PRO A 31 3.16 -14.05 12.47
CA PRO A 31 3.46 -15.39 11.97
C PRO A 31 4.88 -15.82 12.33
N THR A 32 5.10 -17.13 12.51
CA THR A 32 6.40 -17.67 12.94
C THR A 32 7.56 -17.23 12.05
N ASP A 33 7.34 -17.11 10.75
CA ASP A 33 8.32 -16.73 9.74
C ASP A 33 8.34 -15.21 9.45
N GLU A 34 7.57 -14.40 10.17
CA GLU A 34 7.49 -12.94 10.04
C GLU A 34 7.60 -12.22 11.40
N LYS A 35 8.04 -12.91 12.45
CA LYS A 35 8.22 -12.30 13.77
C LYS A 35 9.08 -11.06 13.69
N GLY A 36 8.58 -9.95 14.24
CA GLY A 36 9.27 -8.65 14.25
C GLY A 36 9.23 -7.89 12.92
N ILE A 37 8.52 -8.38 11.89
CA ILE A 37 8.25 -7.66 10.64
C ILE A 37 6.76 -7.65 10.25
N SER A 38 5.98 -8.59 10.80
CA SER A 38 4.51 -8.50 10.91
C SER A 38 4.12 -8.64 12.38
N TYR A 39 3.21 -7.80 12.85
CA TYR A 39 2.77 -7.76 14.24
C TYR A 39 1.53 -6.90 14.43
N SER A 40 0.89 -7.01 15.59
CA SER A 40 -0.29 -6.21 15.92
C SER A 40 -0.32 -5.83 17.39
N PHE A 41 -1.06 -4.78 17.71
CA PHE A 41 -1.33 -4.38 19.09
C PHE A 41 -2.61 -3.55 19.20
N ASP A 42 -3.14 -3.50 20.42
CA ASP A 42 -4.21 -2.60 20.78
C ASP A 42 -3.64 -1.39 21.52
N TYR A 43 -4.13 -0.19 21.18
CA TYR A 43 -3.96 1.01 21.97
C TYR A 43 -5.34 1.60 22.26
N GLU A 44 -5.73 1.56 23.54
CA GLU A 44 -7.11 1.81 23.97
C GLU A 44 -8.11 0.93 23.18
N LYS A 45 -9.05 1.53 22.44
CA LYS A 45 -10.04 0.81 21.61
C LYS A 45 -9.65 0.74 20.13
N HIS A 46 -8.37 0.92 19.81
CA HIS A 46 -7.88 0.94 18.43
C HIS A 46 -6.88 -0.19 18.24
N HIS A 47 -7.13 -0.99 17.22
CA HIS A 47 -6.24 -2.07 16.83
C HIS A 47 -5.38 -1.63 15.66
N PHE A 48 -4.09 -1.86 15.76
CA PHE A 48 -3.11 -1.58 14.72
C PHE A 48 -2.46 -2.89 14.30
N VAL A 49 -2.43 -3.15 13.00
CA VAL A 49 -1.79 -4.32 12.41
C VAL A 49 -0.78 -3.86 11.37
N PHE A 50 0.45 -4.30 11.52
CA PHE A 50 1.55 -4.10 10.58
C PHE A 50 1.79 -5.44 9.91
N VAL A 51 1.64 -5.49 8.58
CA VAL A 51 1.76 -6.72 7.80
C VAL A 51 2.74 -6.50 6.65
N THR A 52 3.74 -7.36 6.54
CA THR A 52 4.72 -7.27 5.47
C THR A 52 4.13 -7.65 4.11
N SER A 53 4.46 -6.85 3.10
CA SER A 53 4.24 -7.15 1.68
C SER A 53 5.51 -7.58 0.94
N ASP A 54 6.66 -7.44 1.60
CA ASP A 54 7.98 -7.58 1.00
C ASP A 54 8.85 -8.42 1.93
N ARG A 55 9.27 -9.57 1.41
CA ARG A 55 10.05 -10.53 2.17
C ARG A 55 11.10 -11.21 1.32
N TRP A 56 11.97 -11.95 2.00
CA TRP A 56 12.92 -12.82 1.36
C TRP A 56 12.42 -14.26 1.42
N TYR A 57 12.34 -14.92 0.27
CA TYR A 57 12.05 -16.35 0.19
C TYR A 57 13.38 -17.10 0.23
N TYR A 58 13.65 -17.71 1.39
CA TYR A 58 14.91 -18.39 1.72
C TYR A 58 15.16 -19.71 1.00
N GLY A 59 14.24 -20.13 0.13
CA GLY A 59 14.40 -21.36 -0.63
C GLY A 59 14.47 -22.63 0.22
N LYS A 60 15.01 -23.70 -0.37
CA LYS A 60 15.37 -24.89 0.40
C LYS A 60 16.78 -24.70 0.97
N PRO A 61 17.05 -25.10 2.23
CA PRO A 61 18.38 -24.93 2.83
C PRO A 61 19.54 -25.52 2.03
N ASN A 62 19.29 -26.56 1.23
CA ASN A 62 20.30 -27.26 0.41
C ASN A 62 20.28 -26.88 -1.08
N ASP A 63 19.39 -25.95 -1.47
CA ASP A 63 19.30 -25.42 -2.84
C ASP A 63 19.15 -23.90 -2.74
N THR A 64 20.25 -23.18 -2.86
CA THR A 64 20.26 -21.71 -2.76
C THR A 64 19.86 -21.04 -4.07
N THR A 65 19.49 -21.80 -5.10
CA THR A 65 19.12 -21.24 -6.42
C THR A 65 17.68 -20.74 -6.48
N ASP A 66 16.84 -21.15 -5.52
CA ASP A 66 15.48 -20.62 -5.37
C ASP A 66 15.38 -19.50 -4.33
N ASP A 67 16.51 -19.08 -3.75
CA ASP A 67 16.64 -17.95 -2.82
C ASP A 67 16.43 -16.61 -3.53
N LYS A 68 15.36 -15.88 -3.18
CA LYS A 68 14.96 -14.68 -3.95
C LYS A 68 14.06 -13.73 -3.18
N ARG A 69 13.91 -12.54 -3.74
CA ARG A 69 12.88 -11.57 -3.36
C ARG A 69 11.50 -12.16 -3.57
N ASP A 70 10.66 -12.00 -2.57
CA ASP A 70 9.31 -12.48 -2.51
C ASP A 70 8.44 -11.29 -2.08
N TRP A 71 8.19 -10.44 -3.06
CA TRP A 71 7.67 -9.09 -2.90
C TRP A 71 6.27 -8.97 -3.49
N HIS A 72 5.61 -7.86 -3.17
CA HIS A 72 4.37 -7.43 -3.79
C HIS A 72 3.18 -8.36 -3.50
N TYR A 73 3.11 -8.97 -2.31
CA TYR A 73 1.90 -9.65 -1.82
C TYR A 73 1.95 -9.89 -0.31
N ILE A 74 0.78 -10.08 0.31
CA ILE A 74 0.68 -10.50 1.71
C ILE A 74 0.64 -12.03 1.77
N LYS A 75 1.67 -12.65 2.35
CA LYS A 75 1.77 -14.13 2.40
C LYS A 75 0.84 -14.76 3.45
N ASN A 76 0.88 -14.28 4.69
CA ASN A 76 0.18 -14.89 5.82
C ASN A 76 -1.22 -14.26 6.05
N LEU A 77 -2.10 -14.40 5.06
CA LEU A 77 -3.49 -13.88 5.13
C LEU A 77 -4.34 -14.56 6.20
N ASP A 78 -4.07 -15.83 6.50
CA ASP A 78 -4.74 -16.60 7.56
C ASP A 78 -4.44 -16.03 8.96
N TRP A 79 -3.18 -15.62 9.20
CA TRP A 79 -2.82 -14.93 10.43
C TRP A 79 -3.50 -13.57 10.52
N LEU A 80 -3.51 -12.78 9.44
CA LEU A 80 -4.18 -11.48 9.40
C LEU A 80 -5.68 -11.63 9.71
N GLU A 81 -6.37 -12.53 9.02
CA GLU A 81 -7.80 -12.80 9.25
C GLU A 81 -8.07 -13.18 10.70
N LYS A 82 -7.23 -14.05 11.28
CA LYS A 82 -7.35 -14.44 12.68
C LYS A 82 -7.11 -13.26 13.64
N ASP A 83 -6.10 -12.45 13.41
CA ASP A 83 -5.77 -11.30 14.23
C ASP A 83 -6.92 -10.27 14.25
N LEU A 84 -7.46 -9.95 13.07
CA LEU A 84 -8.59 -9.04 12.92
C LEU A 84 -9.88 -9.61 13.55
N MET A 85 -10.13 -10.92 13.41
CA MET A 85 -11.23 -11.59 14.08
C MET A 85 -11.12 -11.46 15.60
N GLU A 86 -9.96 -11.74 16.18
CA GLU A 86 -9.74 -11.63 17.61
C GLU A 86 -9.85 -10.17 18.09
N ALA A 87 -9.37 -9.20 17.30
CA ALA A 87 -9.55 -7.78 17.58
C ALA A 87 -11.04 -7.39 17.64
N ARG A 88 -11.86 -7.89 16.71
CA ARG A 88 -13.31 -7.66 16.74
C ARG A 88 -13.99 -8.33 17.94
N LYS A 89 -13.54 -9.51 18.39
CA LYS A 89 -14.02 -10.12 19.64
C LYS A 89 -13.71 -9.29 20.88
N ARG A 90 -12.62 -8.52 20.85
CA ARG A 90 -12.27 -7.55 21.91
C ARG A 90 -13.03 -6.22 21.81
N GLU A 91 -13.97 -6.09 20.87
CA GLU A 91 -14.80 -4.91 20.67
C GLU A 91 -13.99 -3.62 20.40
N VAL A 92 -12.86 -3.74 19.69
CA VAL A 92 -12.14 -2.57 19.21
C VAL A 92 -13.03 -1.72 18.29
N SER A 93 -12.95 -0.41 18.45
CA SER A 93 -13.73 0.56 17.69
C SER A 93 -13.19 0.74 16.27
N ASP A 94 -11.87 0.80 16.13
CA ASP A 94 -11.20 1.08 14.87
C ASP A 94 -10.09 0.06 14.63
N ILE A 95 -9.86 -0.26 13.36
CA ILE A 95 -8.76 -1.13 12.93
C ILE A 95 -8.00 -0.41 11.83
N PHE A 96 -6.70 -0.24 12.01
CA PHE A 96 -5.79 0.29 11.01
C PHE A 96 -4.84 -0.82 10.57
N VAL A 97 -4.79 -1.06 9.26
CA VAL A 97 -3.85 -2.02 8.67
C VAL A 97 -2.78 -1.23 7.93
N ILE A 98 -1.52 -1.55 8.18
CA ILE A 98 -0.36 -0.87 7.61
C ILE A 98 0.48 -1.91 6.87
N SER A 99 0.83 -1.61 5.62
CA SER A 99 1.75 -2.40 4.80
C SER A 99 2.53 -1.48 3.86
N HIS A 100 3.55 -1.96 3.16
CA HIS A 100 4.32 -1.11 2.26
C HIS A 100 3.61 -0.91 0.92
N GLU A 101 3.22 -1.98 0.27
CA GLU A 101 2.66 -2.00 -1.09
C GLU A 101 1.18 -1.58 -1.16
N PRO A 102 0.71 -0.83 -2.17
CA PRO A 102 -0.72 -0.58 -2.35
C PRO A 102 -1.47 -1.78 -2.95
N ALA A 103 -2.71 -2.00 -2.49
CA ALA A 103 -3.64 -2.98 -3.07
C ALA A 103 -4.18 -2.52 -4.44
N PHE A 104 -4.23 -1.21 -4.60
CA PHE A 104 -4.66 -0.51 -5.80
C PHE A 104 -3.62 0.58 -6.12
N PRO A 105 -2.63 0.32 -6.99
CA PRO A 105 -1.63 1.31 -7.36
C PRO A 105 -2.26 2.53 -8.05
N ILE A 106 -1.98 3.72 -7.54
CA ILE A 106 -2.57 4.98 -8.00
C ILE A 106 -1.63 5.78 -8.93
N GLY A 107 -0.41 5.28 -9.17
CA GLY A 107 0.57 5.89 -10.05
C GLY A 107 1.69 4.96 -10.49
N GLY A 108 2.93 5.31 -10.10
CA GLY A 108 4.18 4.78 -10.67
C GLY A 108 4.45 3.28 -10.51
N HIS A 109 3.50 2.50 -9.98
CA HIS A 109 3.66 1.08 -9.64
C HIS A 109 2.48 0.19 -10.08
N LEU A 110 1.82 0.50 -11.21
CA LEU A 110 0.74 -0.33 -11.77
C LEU A 110 1.15 -1.80 -12.00
N ARG A 111 2.44 -2.05 -12.27
CA ARG A 111 2.96 -3.39 -12.53
C ARG A 111 3.42 -4.14 -11.29
N ASP A 112 3.89 -3.43 -10.26
CA ASP A 112 4.63 -4.00 -9.13
C ASP A 112 4.06 -3.58 -7.77
N GLY A 113 2.80 -3.12 -7.69
CA GLY A 113 2.03 -3.15 -6.44
C GLY A 113 1.56 -4.56 -6.05
N LEU A 114 0.72 -4.68 -5.00
CA LEU A 114 0.21 -5.99 -4.51
C LEU A 114 -0.41 -6.96 -5.56
N PRO A 115 -1.08 -6.53 -6.65
CA PRO A 115 -1.54 -7.48 -7.67
C PRO A 115 -0.41 -8.04 -8.55
N ASN A 116 0.82 -7.52 -8.43
CA ASN A 116 2.07 -7.94 -9.08
C ASN A 116 1.88 -8.44 -10.52
N LEU A 117 1.31 -7.56 -11.36
CA LEU A 117 0.92 -7.89 -12.73
C LEU A 117 2.13 -7.93 -13.68
N GLY A 118 3.28 -7.40 -13.25
CA GLY A 118 4.53 -7.39 -13.98
C GLY A 118 4.50 -6.51 -15.23
N LEU A 119 5.67 -6.36 -15.86
CA LEU A 119 5.82 -5.62 -17.12
C LEU A 119 5.14 -6.32 -18.30
N ASN A 120 4.74 -5.53 -19.30
CA ASN A 120 4.18 -6.01 -20.57
C ASN A 120 3.01 -6.98 -20.39
N LEU A 121 2.08 -6.61 -19.50
CA LEU A 121 0.89 -7.41 -19.19
C LEU A 121 0.15 -7.84 -20.46
N LYS A 122 -0.12 -9.15 -20.58
CA LYS A 122 -0.90 -9.74 -21.66
C LYS A 122 -2.16 -10.39 -21.08
N LEU A 123 -3.26 -10.28 -21.81
CA LEU A 123 -4.52 -10.93 -21.48
C LEU A 123 -4.75 -12.14 -22.41
N PRO A 124 -5.33 -13.25 -21.91
CA PRO A 124 -5.71 -13.49 -20.51
C PRO A 124 -4.48 -13.64 -19.59
N LEU A 125 -4.67 -13.47 -18.27
CA LEU A 125 -3.60 -13.62 -17.29
C LEU A 125 -3.07 -15.07 -17.25
N ASP A 126 -1.76 -15.21 -17.10
CA ASP A 126 -1.18 -16.49 -16.70
C ASP A 126 -1.48 -16.83 -15.22
N SER A 127 -1.24 -18.08 -14.86
CA SER A 127 -1.54 -18.60 -13.52
C SER A 127 -0.81 -17.85 -12.41
N THR A 128 0.39 -17.34 -12.65
CA THR A 128 1.17 -16.58 -11.66
C THR A 128 0.52 -15.23 -11.38
N ARG A 129 0.18 -14.46 -12.42
CA ARG A 129 -0.52 -13.17 -12.25
C ARG A 129 -1.91 -13.36 -11.66
N GLN A 130 -2.62 -14.42 -12.05
CA GLN A 130 -3.91 -14.75 -11.45
C GLN A 130 -3.78 -15.07 -9.95
N LEU A 131 -2.71 -15.75 -9.52
CA LEU A 131 -2.44 -16.02 -8.12
C LEU A 131 -2.27 -14.72 -7.31
N TYR A 132 -1.44 -13.79 -7.77
CA TYR A 132 -1.24 -12.50 -7.09
C TYR A 132 -2.51 -11.66 -7.04
N LEU A 133 -3.25 -11.61 -8.15
CA LEU A 133 -4.55 -10.93 -8.19
C LEU A 133 -5.53 -11.54 -7.19
N ASN A 134 -5.56 -12.87 -7.06
CA ASN A 134 -6.40 -13.55 -6.07
C ASN A 134 -5.94 -13.27 -4.63
N GLN A 135 -4.63 -13.23 -4.36
CA GLN A 135 -4.08 -12.85 -3.05
C GLN A 135 -4.49 -11.42 -2.67
N ARG A 136 -4.38 -10.46 -3.59
CA ARG A 136 -4.85 -9.08 -3.38
C ARG A 136 -6.36 -9.03 -3.12
N ASN A 137 -7.15 -9.75 -3.90
CA ASN A 137 -8.61 -9.77 -3.72
C ASN A 137 -9.01 -10.39 -2.37
N GLU A 138 -8.30 -11.44 -1.93
CA GLU A 138 -8.53 -12.07 -0.63
C GLU A 138 -8.13 -11.15 0.53
N PHE A 139 -7.00 -10.44 0.39
CA PHE A 139 -6.62 -9.38 1.33
C PHE A 139 -7.74 -8.35 1.48
N LEU A 140 -8.26 -7.80 0.38
CA LEU A 140 -9.37 -6.85 0.42
C LEU A 140 -10.65 -7.44 1.04
N ARG A 141 -10.97 -8.71 0.73
CA ARG A 141 -12.10 -9.42 1.34
C ARG A 141 -11.97 -9.46 2.86
N ILE A 142 -10.79 -9.80 3.38
CA ILE A 142 -10.49 -9.83 4.82
C ILE A 142 -10.67 -8.44 5.43
N LEU A 143 -10.09 -7.39 4.80
CA LEU A 143 -10.24 -6.02 5.31
C LEU A 143 -11.71 -5.60 5.40
N LYS A 144 -12.52 -5.95 4.39
CA LYS A 144 -13.96 -5.70 4.33
C LYS A 144 -14.74 -6.46 5.39
N GLU A 145 -14.50 -7.77 5.53
CA GLU A 145 -15.18 -8.64 6.49
C GLU A 145 -15.02 -8.12 7.92
N TYR A 146 -13.80 -7.71 8.29
CA TYR A 146 -13.51 -7.19 9.62
C TYR A 146 -13.63 -5.66 9.71
N LYS A 147 -14.26 -5.01 8.72
CA LYS A 147 -14.60 -3.57 8.72
C LYS A 147 -13.40 -2.67 9.02
N VAL A 148 -12.26 -2.93 8.41
CA VAL A 148 -11.05 -2.14 8.61
C VAL A 148 -11.32 -0.66 8.31
N THR A 149 -10.87 0.21 9.21
CA THR A 149 -11.14 1.65 9.15
C THR A 149 -10.35 2.29 8.01
N ALA A 150 -9.06 1.96 7.91
CA ALA A 150 -8.21 2.37 6.81
C ALA A 150 -7.07 1.37 6.61
N TYR A 151 -6.72 1.17 5.35
CA TYR A 151 -5.48 0.57 4.91
C TYR A 151 -4.50 1.68 4.53
N ILE A 152 -3.34 1.71 5.19
CA ILE A 152 -2.33 2.74 5.02
C ILE A 152 -1.10 2.10 4.39
N CYS A 153 -0.63 2.67 3.29
CA CYS A 153 0.51 2.14 2.55
C CYS A 153 1.42 3.23 2.00
N GLY A 154 2.60 2.81 1.55
CA GLY A 154 3.61 3.64 0.92
C GLY A 154 3.87 3.16 -0.49
N HIS A 155 5.14 2.82 -0.76
CA HIS A 155 5.69 2.35 -2.04
C HIS A 155 5.59 3.37 -3.19
N GLU A 156 4.41 3.90 -3.48
CA GLU A 156 4.22 4.98 -4.44
C GLU A 156 4.59 6.32 -3.83
N HIS A 157 5.60 6.96 -4.40
CA HIS A 157 6.15 8.24 -3.94
C HIS A 157 5.25 9.42 -4.33
N LEU A 158 4.02 9.42 -3.83
CA LEU A 158 3.03 10.49 -3.97
C LEU A 158 1.95 10.31 -2.90
N TYR A 159 1.04 11.27 -2.80
CA TYR A 159 -0.14 11.17 -1.97
C TYR A 159 -1.37 10.72 -2.76
N GLY A 160 -2.16 9.81 -2.21
CA GLY A 160 -3.55 9.66 -2.63
C GLY A 160 -4.41 8.82 -1.71
N ARG A 161 -5.71 8.92 -1.91
CA ARG A 161 -6.71 8.12 -1.21
C ARG A 161 -7.83 7.73 -2.15
N GLU A 162 -8.44 6.59 -1.87
CA GLU A 162 -9.68 6.14 -2.50
C GLU A 162 -10.40 5.16 -1.57
N SER A 163 -11.72 5.05 -1.73
CA SER A 163 -12.49 4.02 -1.04
C SER A 163 -12.91 2.93 -2.02
N VAL A 164 -12.36 1.73 -1.84
CA VAL A 164 -12.73 0.55 -2.64
C VAL A 164 -13.53 -0.39 -1.76
N ASP A 165 -14.76 -0.67 -2.15
CA ASP A 165 -15.68 -1.53 -1.39
C ASP A 165 -15.91 -1.06 0.08
N GLY A 166 -15.79 0.24 0.31
CA GLY A 166 -15.92 0.87 1.64
C GLY A 166 -14.64 0.85 2.48
N ILE A 167 -13.54 0.29 1.98
CA ILE A 167 -12.22 0.34 2.62
C ILE A 167 -11.44 1.52 2.06
N TYR A 168 -11.04 2.45 2.92
CA TYR A 168 -10.14 3.53 2.54
C TYR A 168 -8.72 2.98 2.39
N GLN A 169 -8.18 3.03 1.18
CA GLN A 169 -6.74 2.95 0.96
C GLN A 169 -6.17 4.37 0.99
N ILE A 170 -5.10 4.58 1.76
CA ILE A 170 -4.40 5.86 1.86
C ILE A 170 -2.92 5.60 1.57
N VAL A 171 -2.48 6.06 0.41
CA VAL A 171 -1.08 6.03 -0.03
C VAL A 171 -0.41 7.30 0.45
N ALA A 172 0.63 7.13 1.29
CA ALA A 172 1.45 8.18 1.85
C ALA A 172 2.93 7.78 1.77
N GLY A 173 3.42 7.58 0.55
CA GLY A 173 4.75 7.01 0.28
C GLY A 173 5.83 8.04 -0.02
N SER A 174 5.55 9.32 0.10
CA SER A 174 6.40 10.36 -0.50
C SER A 174 7.27 11.15 0.49
N SER A 175 7.41 10.72 1.75
CA SER A 175 8.03 11.48 2.86
C SER A 175 9.56 11.73 2.73
N GLY A 176 10.06 12.03 1.54
CA GLY A 176 11.46 12.32 1.19
C GLY A 176 11.96 11.60 -0.06
N ALA A 177 11.18 10.65 -0.59
CA ALA A 177 11.54 9.87 -1.78
C ALA A 177 11.24 10.64 -3.09
N PRO A 178 11.91 10.32 -4.22
CA PRO A 178 11.67 10.97 -5.49
C PRO A 178 10.22 10.81 -5.97
N LEU A 179 9.52 11.93 -6.15
CA LEU A 179 8.09 11.95 -6.43
C LEU A 179 7.71 11.42 -7.81
N TYR A 180 6.71 10.55 -7.85
CA TYR A 180 6.12 10.01 -9.08
C TYR A 180 4.91 10.82 -9.57
N TYR A 181 4.39 10.42 -10.73
CA TYR A 181 3.13 10.90 -11.26
C TYR A 181 2.02 9.89 -11.02
N LEU A 182 0.80 10.40 -10.94
CA LEU A 182 -0.41 9.59 -10.92
C LEU A 182 -0.56 8.81 -12.23
N ASN A 183 -1.42 7.80 -12.18
CA ASN A 183 -1.81 6.99 -13.33
C ASN A 183 -2.19 7.88 -14.53
N PRO A 184 -1.70 7.57 -15.74
CA PRO A 184 -2.05 8.34 -16.93
C PRO A 184 -3.55 8.29 -17.19
N LYS A 185 -4.11 9.41 -17.64
CA LYS A 185 -5.55 9.52 -17.97
C LYS A 185 -5.77 9.69 -19.45
N TYR A 186 -7.02 9.43 -19.86
CA TYR A 186 -7.45 9.63 -21.23
C TYR A 186 -7.23 11.09 -21.65
N ASP A 187 -6.63 11.29 -22.82
CA ASP A 187 -6.38 12.62 -23.42
C ASP A 187 -5.46 13.55 -22.61
N GLU A 188 -4.72 13.01 -21.63
CA GLU A 188 -3.63 13.73 -20.97
C GLU A 188 -2.28 13.40 -21.64
N PRO A 189 -1.43 14.40 -21.94
CA PRO A 189 -0.11 14.13 -22.49
C PRO A 189 0.73 13.35 -21.48
N LYS A 190 1.43 12.31 -21.95
CA LYS A 190 2.34 11.55 -21.10
C LYS A 190 3.44 12.47 -20.55
N ASN A 191 3.60 12.45 -19.23
CA ASN A 191 4.79 13.00 -18.60
C ASN A 191 5.99 12.06 -18.84
N PRO A 192 7.19 12.56 -19.21
CA PRO A 192 8.36 11.70 -19.43
C PRO A 192 8.72 10.78 -18.25
N GLU A 193 8.40 11.19 -17.03
CA GLU A 193 8.67 10.42 -15.80
C GLU A 193 7.55 9.42 -15.47
N GLN A 194 6.42 9.42 -16.19
CA GLN A 194 5.41 8.36 -16.04
C GLN A 194 5.94 7.05 -16.62
N GLU A 195 5.70 5.96 -15.89
CA GLU A 195 6.06 4.62 -16.35
C GLU A 195 5.35 4.30 -17.68
N PHE A 196 4.03 4.51 -17.73
CA PHE A 196 3.19 4.14 -18.85
C PHE A 196 2.63 5.37 -19.59
N THR A 197 2.43 5.22 -20.90
CA THR A 197 1.40 6.00 -21.62
C THR A 197 0.01 5.52 -21.19
N TYR A 198 -1.02 6.32 -21.45
CA TYR A 198 -2.41 5.90 -21.20
C TYR A 198 -2.72 4.56 -21.91
N GLU A 199 -2.33 4.41 -23.18
CA GLU A 199 -2.57 3.22 -23.98
C GLU A 199 -1.89 1.97 -23.40
N GLN A 200 -0.66 2.13 -22.88
CA GLN A 200 0.07 1.04 -22.23
C GLN A 200 -0.53 0.64 -20.88
N ALA A 201 -1.23 1.56 -20.20
CA ALA A 201 -1.84 1.29 -18.91
C ALA A 201 -3.21 0.60 -19.02
N ILE A 202 -3.90 0.67 -20.17
CA ILE A 202 -5.23 0.08 -20.38
C ILE A 202 -5.34 -1.40 -19.94
N PRO A 203 -4.40 -2.31 -20.28
CA PRO A 203 -4.50 -3.70 -19.84
C PRO A 203 -4.49 -3.87 -18.31
N TYR A 204 -3.77 -3.00 -17.60
CA TYR A 204 -3.72 -2.96 -16.14
C TYR A 204 -5.06 -2.48 -15.59
N TYR A 205 -5.60 -1.38 -16.14
CA TYR A 205 -6.92 -0.87 -15.74
C TYR A 205 -8.03 -1.89 -15.96
N GLN A 206 -7.99 -2.64 -17.06
CA GLN A 206 -8.92 -3.74 -17.33
C GLN A 206 -8.82 -4.86 -16.29
N THR A 207 -7.59 -5.25 -15.94
CA THR A 207 -7.34 -6.33 -14.99
C THR A 207 -7.73 -5.95 -13.56
N LEU A 208 -7.50 -4.70 -13.20
CA LEU A 208 -7.75 -4.17 -11.86
C LEU A 208 -9.17 -3.61 -11.69
N ASN A 209 -9.98 -3.62 -12.75
CA ASN A 209 -11.33 -3.02 -12.80
C ASN A 209 -11.34 -1.53 -12.45
N TYR A 210 -10.40 -0.75 -13.00
CA TYR A 210 -10.34 0.69 -12.78
C TYR A 210 -11.39 1.42 -13.62
N PHE A 211 -11.72 2.63 -13.18
CA PHE A 211 -12.48 3.59 -13.96
C PHE A 211 -11.53 4.32 -14.91
N TYR A 212 -11.50 3.90 -16.19
CA TYR A 212 -10.66 4.48 -17.23
C TYR A 212 -11.49 4.83 -18.47
N GLY A 213 -10.99 5.74 -19.31
CA GLY A 213 -11.69 6.26 -20.48
C GLY A 213 -12.00 7.76 -20.40
N PRO A 214 -12.70 8.31 -21.40
CA PRO A 214 -13.07 9.71 -21.42
C PRO A 214 -13.85 10.14 -20.17
N GLY A 215 -13.32 11.12 -19.43
CA GLY A 215 -13.94 11.66 -18.22
C GLY A 215 -13.75 10.85 -16.94
N GLU A 216 -13.09 9.70 -17.00
CA GLU A 216 -12.76 8.88 -15.83
C GLU A 216 -11.36 9.20 -15.29
N ASN A 217 -11.04 8.74 -14.08
CA ASN A 217 -9.86 9.18 -13.33
C ASN A 217 -8.66 8.22 -13.38
N SER A 218 -8.78 7.06 -14.04
CA SER A 218 -7.80 5.97 -14.09
C SER A 218 -7.48 5.36 -12.72
N GLN A 219 -8.49 5.23 -11.84
CA GLN A 219 -8.33 4.74 -10.46
C GLN A 219 -9.38 3.68 -10.09
N ALA A 220 -9.19 2.99 -8.98
CA ALA A 220 -10.09 1.93 -8.53
C ALA A 220 -11.44 2.48 -8.03
N SER A 221 -11.48 3.75 -7.60
CA SER A 221 -12.72 4.44 -7.22
C SER A 221 -12.84 5.84 -7.82
N ARG A 222 -14.08 6.26 -8.07
CA ARG A 222 -14.41 7.63 -8.52
C ARG A 222 -14.25 8.68 -7.42
N ASP A 223 -14.19 8.27 -6.16
CA ASP A 223 -13.94 9.17 -5.03
C ASP A 223 -12.45 9.46 -4.80
N PHE A 224 -11.58 8.94 -5.67
CA PHE A 224 -10.15 9.15 -5.62
C PHE A 224 -9.78 10.62 -5.52
N TRP A 225 -8.84 10.91 -4.62
CA TRP A 225 -8.18 12.21 -4.50
C TRP A 225 -6.71 11.98 -4.24
N GLY A 226 -5.84 12.62 -5.02
CA GLY A 226 -4.40 12.47 -4.87
C GLY A 226 -3.63 13.54 -5.61
N MET A 227 -2.37 13.70 -5.24
CA MET A 227 -1.47 14.67 -5.84
C MET A 227 -0.02 14.31 -5.60
N ARG A 228 0.83 14.92 -6.43
CA ARG A 228 2.28 14.87 -6.29
C ARG A 228 2.74 15.91 -5.28
N ALA A 229 3.07 15.48 -4.08
CA ALA A 229 3.62 16.30 -3.00
C ALA A 229 4.53 15.43 -2.14
N PHE A 230 5.41 16.03 -1.33
CA PHE A 230 6.00 15.39 -0.16
C PHE A 230 4.99 15.49 0.99
N GLU A 231 4.71 14.41 1.73
CA GLU A 231 3.68 14.47 2.77
C GLU A 231 3.95 13.70 4.06
N TYR A 232 3.12 14.03 5.07
CA TYR A 232 2.74 13.16 6.16
C TYR A 232 1.22 13.27 6.42
N VAL A 233 0.65 12.21 6.99
CA VAL A 233 -0.79 12.12 7.25
C VAL A 233 -1.05 12.03 8.75
N LEU A 234 -1.96 12.86 9.26
CA LEU A 234 -2.43 12.81 10.64
C LEU A 234 -3.85 12.24 10.71
N PHE A 235 -4.03 11.28 11.62
CA PHE A 235 -5.31 10.67 11.94
C PHE A 235 -5.78 11.14 13.31
N ASP A 236 -6.82 11.97 13.35
CA ASP A 236 -7.50 12.35 14.58
C ASP A 236 -8.72 11.44 14.79
N VAL A 237 -8.53 10.42 15.62
CA VAL A 237 -9.52 9.37 15.88
C VAL A 237 -10.48 9.84 16.98
N LYS A 238 -11.73 10.11 16.59
CA LYS A 238 -12.82 10.49 17.50
C LYS A 238 -13.80 9.33 17.69
N LYS A 239 -14.73 9.43 18.65
CA LYS A 239 -15.70 8.37 18.95
C LYS A 239 -16.52 7.92 17.74
N SER A 240 -17.01 8.84 16.91
CA SER A 240 -17.92 8.55 15.78
C SER A 240 -17.30 8.70 14.38
N LYS A 241 -16.05 9.16 14.30
CA LYS A 241 -15.39 9.45 13.02
C LYS A 241 -13.87 9.47 13.17
N VAL A 242 -13.17 9.30 12.06
CA VAL A 242 -11.74 9.62 11.97
C VAL A 242 -11.57 10.81 11.04
N GLN A 243 -11.01 11.90 11.56
CA GLN A 243 -10.65 13.04 10.75
C GLN A 243 -9.22 12.85 10.26
N VAL A 244 -9.04 12.74 8.95
CA VAL A 244 -7.71 12.59 8.35
C VAL A 244 -7.31 13.94 7.75
N THR A 245 -6.10 14.39 8.05
CA THR A 245 -5.51 15.62 7.50
C THR A 245 -4.13 15.32 6.94
N THR A 246 -3.92 15.63 5.67
CA THR A 246 -2.63 15.48 5.02
C THR A 246 -1.96 16.83 4.92
N TYR A 247 -0.72 16.89 5.41
CA TYR A 247 0.16 18.04 5.26
C TYR A 247 1.21 17.71 4.23
N GLY A 248 1.47 18.63 3.31
CA GLY A 248 2.49 18.42 2.31
C GLY A 248 3.09 19.68 1.73
N ALA A 249 4.22 19.48 1.06
CA ALA A 249 4.96 20.48 0.31
C ALA A 249 5.02 20.07 -1.16
N PHE A 250 4.69 20.98 -2.06
CA PHE A 250 4.79 20.74 -3.49
C PHE A 250 6.25 20.77 -3.93
N PRO A 251 6.64 19.96 -4.92
CA PRO A 251 7.99 19.98 -5.45
C PRO A 251 8.30 21.31 -6.14
N LYS A 252 9.59 21.65 -6.17
CA LYS A 252 10.09 22.72 -7.04
C LYS A 252 9.79 22.39 -8.50
N GLU A 253 9.62 23.41 -9.32
CA GLU A 253 9.43 23.24 -10.77
C GLU A 253 10.57 22.38 -11.35
N ASN A 254 10.20 21.36 -12.14
CA ASN A 254 11.12 20.38 -12.74
C ASN A 254 11.98 19.59 -11.73
N SER A 255 11.50 19.41 -10.50
CA SER A 255 12.13 18.54 -9.50
C SER A 255 11.19 17.43 -9.04
N ASN A 256 11.77 16.29 -8.69
CA ASN A 256 11.12 15.20 -8.00
C ASN A 256 11.67 14.95 -6.60
N THR A 257 12.75 15.63 -6.20
CA THR A 257 13.45 15.39 -4.92
C THR A 257 13.49 16.61 -4.01
N GLU A 258 13.19 17.81 -4.52
CA GLU A 258 13.29 19.06 -3.75
C GLU A 258 11.90 19.66 -3.47
N PRO A 259 11.55 19.95 -2.21
CA PRO A 259 10.37 20.73 -1.89
C PRO A 259 10.55 22.18 -2.38
N GLY A 260 9.53 22.69 -3.08
CA GLY A 260 9.46 24.05 -3.61
C GLY A 260 8.42 24.93 -2.93
N SER A 261 7.62 24.39 -2.01
CA SER A 261 6.67 25.15 -1.20
C SER A 261 6.83 24.87 0.29
N GLU A 262 6.27 25.75 1.12
CA GLU A 262 6.07 25.45 2.54
C GLU A 262 5.10 24.27 2.72
N ILE A 263 5.20 23.60 3.87
CA ILE A 263 4.27 22.55 4.28
C ILE A 263 2.92 23.19 4.63
N LYS A 264 1.86 22.74 3.97
CA LYS A 264 0.48 23.19 4.21
C LYS A 264 -0.48 22.01 4.15
N ILE A 265 -1.72 22.22 4.57
CA ILE A 265 -2.77 21.21 4.39
C ILE A 265 -3.06 21.07 2.90
N ILE A 266 -2.97 19.85 2.38
CA ILE A 266 -3.23 19.52 0.98
C ILE A 266 -4.47 18.64 0.79
N ASP A 267 -4.90 17.93 1.84
CA ASP A 267 -6.18 17.23 1.87
C ASP A 267 -6.73 17.14 3.29
N ARG A 268 -8.05 17.06 3.41
CA ARG A 268 -8.77 16.82 4.65
C ARG A 268 -10.08 16.13 4.36
N PHE A 269 -10.28 14.95 4.95
CA PHE A 269 -11.50 14.18 4.79
C PHE A 269 -11.88 13.44 6.08
N THR A 270 -13.07 12.87 6.10
CA THR A 270 -13.61 12.15 7.27
C THR A 270 -13.99 10.74 6.88
N ILE A 271 -13.42 9.77 7.58
CA ILE A 271 -13.88 8.38 7.56
C ILE A 271 -14.99 8.27 8.60
N LYS A 272 -16.19 7.90 8.15
CA LYS A 272 -17.33 7.63 9.03
C LYS A 272 -17.24 6.20 9.53
N LYS A 273 -17.55 6.00 10.82
CA LYS A 273 -17.60 4.68 11.45
C LYS A 273 -18.96 4.03 11.25
#